data_AF-A0A6B2X9W9-F1
#
_entry.id   AF-A0A6B2X9W9-F1
#
_cell.length_a   1.000
_cell.length_b   1.000
_cell.length_c   1.000
_cell.angle_alpha   90.00
_cell.angle_beta   90.00
_cell.angle_gamma   90.00
#
_symmetry.space_group_name_H-M   'P 1'
#
loop_
_entity.id
_entity.type
_entity.pdbx_description
1 polymer ?
#
loop_
_entity_poly.entity_id
_entity_poly.type
_entity_poly.pdbx_seq_one_letter_code
_entity_poly.pdbx_strand_id
1 'polypeptide(L)'
;MADDRSGRVRYGAIQADDFKIGRTMSALTAQLDDGQLALMTTMAEPYLKKGQWPVWHYVEAQLDRQGLDAASVLKSLPSVGSPLIGQRSYGLAWYDRNQLADDSRPVLTVAAGLHVPQLERVFGDHFITILQYLIKHQQAMTPSPDKVEKAYITSDDIRRDFSAARPEFLGALPAIFRHEPVLRSGYSTWGTSNGWRFELNRELAKYRNVSDLSEYVSKVTEILLEEQLLFEATHSVTQYAQNIIVGASEGLAPTASPTVTLPFYVNAGLIEELEQKQGQTTWSLDKLLQLLRELNDCYAEDHVYACHALVRAVIDHVPPILGTNSFESAVSNYKWTRTDKKYMTRLLESKNQADDVLHRRIRPSKDVIAMHDLLPFGAYLNALLRECIDKL
;
A
#
# COMPACT_ATOMS: atom_id res chain seq x y z
N MET A 1 -27.68 -41.31 -47.76
CA MET A 1 -27.60 -39.86 -47.53
C MET A 1 -28.38 -39.58 -46.26
N ALA A 2 -27.81 -38.77 -45.35
CA ALA A 2 -28.22 -38.46 -43.97
C ALA A 2 -27.62 -39.41 -42.89
N ASP A 3 -26.50 -38.95 -42.33
CA ASP A 3 -25.94 -39.31 -41.02
C ASP A 3 -26.30 -38.14 -40.08
N ASP A 4 -27.02 -38.40 -39.00
CA ASP A 4 -27.35 -37.44 -37.94
C ASP A 4 -26.89 -38.04 -36.60
N ARG A 5 -25.75 -37.55 -36.10
CA ARG A 5 -25.19 -37.90 -34.79
C ARG A 5 -25.49 -36.78 -33.80
N SER A 6 -26.56 -36.95 -33.03
CA SER A 6 -26.82 -36.16 -31.83
C SER A 6 -25.95 -36.66 -30.66
N GLY A 7 -24.79 -36.03 -30.47
CA GLY A 7 -23.95 -36.20 -29.28
C GLY A 7 -24.37 -35.26 -28.16
N ARG A 8 -25.23 -35.73 -27.22
CA ARG A 8 -25.48 -35.06 -25.94
C ARG A 8 -24.19 -35.09 -25.10
N VAL A 9 -23.46 -33.98 -25.04
CA VAL A 9 -22.40 -33.77 -24.06
C VAL A 9 -23.05 -33.38 -22.73
N ARG A 10 -22.92 -34.27 -21.73
CA ARG A 10 -23.27 -33.97 -20.34
C ARG A 10 -22.26 -32.95 -19.81
N TYR A 11 -22.70 -31.72 -19.54
CA TYR A 11 -21.94 -30.79 -18.72
C TYR A 11 -21.90 -31.34 -17.29
N GLY A 12 -20.73 -31.87 -16.90
CA GLY A 12 -20.44 -32.20 -15.52
C GLY A 12 -20.45 -30.93 -14.69
N ALA A 13 -21.21 -30.94 -13.60
CA ALA A 13 -21.24 -29.88 -12.61
C ALA A 13 -19.80 -29.66 -12.09
N ILE A 14 -19.28 -28.46 -12.28
CA ILE A 14 -18.06 -28.01 -11.61
C ILE A 14 -18.44 -27.90 -10.12
N GLN A 15 -17.98 -28.87 -9.32
CA GLN A 15 -18.15 -28.87 -7.88
C GLN A 15 -17.41 -27.66 -7.30
N ALA A 16 -18.07 -26.97 -6.37
CA ALA A 16 -17.57 -25.80 -5.64
C ALA A 16 -16.38 -26.09 -4.69
N ASP A 17 -15.69 -27.23 -4.86
CA ASP A 17 -14.56 -27.66 -4.05
C ASP A 17 -13.19 -27.39 -4.71
N ASP A 18 -13.14 -27.06 -6.01
CA ASP A 18 -11.88 -26.73 -6.71
C ASP A 18 -11.35 -25.31 -6.43
N PHE A 19 -12.10 -24.49 -5.68
CA PHE A 19 -11.66 -23.14 -5.27
C PHE A 19 -10.77 -23.13 -4.01
N LYS A 20 -10.37 -24.29 -3.48
CA LYS A 20 -9.66 -24.40 -2.19
C LYS A 20 -8.19 -24.84 -2.23
N ILE A 21 -7.59 -25.11 -3.39
CA ILE A 21 -6.16 -25.49 -3.45
C ILE A 21 -5.44 -24.82 -4.63
N GLY A 22 -5.60 -23.50 -4.74
CA GLY A 22 -4.64 -22.64 -5.42
C GLY A 22 -3.99 -21.79 -4.36
N ARG A 23 -2.84 -22.21 -3.81
CA ARG A 23 -1.98 -21.34 -2.99
C ARG A 23 -1.54 -20.22 -3.93
N THR A 24 -2.27 -19.10 -3.95
CA THR A 24 -1.96 -17.94 -4.80
C THR A 24 -0.51 -17.58 -4.52
N MET A 25 0.40 -17.85 -5.47
CA MET A 25 1.81 -17.49 -5.29
C MET A 25 1.85 -16.00 -5.00
N SER A 26 2.31 -15.65 -3.79
CA SER A 26 2.47 -14.26 -3.41
C SER A 26 3.48 -13.62 -4.36
N ALA A 27 3.27 -12.37 -4.77
CA ALA A 27 4.29 -11.61 -5.50
C ALA A 27 5.63 -11.61 -4.75
N LEU A 28 5.60 -11.71 -3.40
CA LEU A 28 6.79 -11.81 -2.54
C LEU A 28 7.52 -13.15 -2.63
N THR A 29 6.90 -14.19 -3.19
CA THR A 29 7.50 -15.51 -3.45
C THR A 29 7.95 -15.67 -4.91
N ALA A 30 7.71 -14.68 -5.76
CA ALA A 30 8.10 -14.71 -7.16
C ALA A 30 9.62 -14.77 -7.30
N GLN A 31 10.10 -15.45 -8.35
CA GLN A 31 11.52 -15.53 -8.65
C GLN A 31 12.07 -14.13 -8.94
N LEU A 32 13.17 -13.77 -8.27
CA LEU A 32 13.85 -12.50 -8.48
C LEU A 32 14.82 -12.58 -9.65
N ASP A 33 15.00 -11.46 -10.33
CA ASP A 33 16.08 -11.31 -11.31
C ASP A 33 17.45 -11.16 -10.64
N ASP A 34 18.52 -11.32 -11.42
CA ASP A 34 19.90 -11.27 -10.92
C ASP A 34 20.24 -9.91 -10.26
N GLY A 35 19.66 -8.81 -10.77
CA GLY A 35 19.87 -7.47 -10.21
C GLY A 35 19.22 -7.31 -8.83
N GLN A 36 17.98 -7.77 -8.70
CA GLN A 36 17.25 -7.80 -7.43
C GLN A 36 17.96 -8.67 -6.38
N LEU A 37 18.46 -9.84 -6.78
CA LEU A 37 19.23 -10.71 -5.89
C LEU A 37 20.57 -10.07 -5.49
N ALA A 38 21.25 -9.39 -6.42
CA ALA A 38 22.49 -8.66 -6.15
C ALA A 38 22.26 -7.51 -5.15
N LEU A 39 21.17 -6.75 -5.30
CA LEU A 39 20.77 -5.72 -4.35
C LEU A 39 20.55 -6.31 -2.95
N MET A 40 19.72 -7.35 -2.84
CA MET A 40 19.40 -7.97 -1.55
C MET A 40 20.64 -8.53 -0.86
N THR A 41 21.52 -9.19 -1.61
CA THR A 41 22.78 -9.74 -1.08
C THR A 41 23.70 -8.61 -0.60
N THR A 42 23.82 -7.54 -1.38
CA THR A 42 24.63 -6.34 -1.04
C THR A 42 24.14 -5.68 0.25
N MET A 43 22.81 -5.64 0.47
CA MET A 43 22.21 -5.11 1.70
C MET A 43 22.36 -6.07 2.89
N ALA A 44 22.16 -7.36 2.67
CA ALA A 44 22.20 -8.38 3.72
C ALA A 44 23.60 -8.59 4.28
N GLU A 45 24.64 -8.55 3.46
CA GLU A 45 26.01 -8.87 3.90
C GLU A 45 26.56 -7.99 5.04
N PRO A 46 26.55 -6.64 4.94
CA PRO A 46 27.02 -5.77 6.01
C PRO A 46 26.21 -5.96 7.29
N TYR A 47 24.91 -6.19 7.12
CA TYR A 47 24.00 -6.45 8.22
C TYR A 47 24.35 -7.76 8.94
N LEU A 48 24.55 -8.86 8.21
CA LEU A 48 24.91 -10.15 8.79
C LEU A 48 26.28 -10.13 9.50
N LYS A 49 27.20 -9.25 9.05
CA LYS A 49 28.53 -9.09 9.64
C LYS A 49 28.55 -8.15 10.86
N LYS A 50 27.76 -7.08 10.87
CA LYS A 50 27.87 -5.98 11.86
C LYS A 50 26.57 -5.66 12.62
N GLY A 51 25.46 -6.31 12.29
CA GLY A 51 24.14 -6.02 12.85
C GLY A 51 23.55 -4.68 12.41
N GLN A 52 24.12 -4.05 11.37
CA GLN A 52 23.71 -2.74 10.88
C GLN A 52 23.53 -2.76 9.36
N TRP A 53 22.39 -2.24 8.89
CA TRP A 53 22.10 -2.08 7.47
C TRP A 53 23.09 -1.09 6.86
N PRO A 54 23.58 -1.32 5.62
CA PRO A 54 24.48 -0.37 4.96
C PRO A 54 23.78 0.96 4.70
N VAL A 55 24.58 2.02 4.59
CA VAL A 55 24.11 3.31 4.07
C VAL A 55 23.83 3.19 2.57
N TRP A 56 22.90 3.98 2.07
CA TRP A 56 22.43 3.92 0.70
C TRP A 56 23.56 4.15 -0.30
N HIS A 57 24.43 5.13 -0.03
CA HIS A 57 25.60 5.41 -0.85
C HIS A 57 26.54 4.19 -1.02
N TYR A 58 26.67 3.34 0.00
CA TYR A 58 27.43 2.10 -0.12
C TYR A 58 26.76 1.12 -1.08
N VAL A 59 25.43 0.99 -1.01
CA VAL A 59 24.66 0.09 -1.87
C VAL A 59 24.76 0.54 -3.32
N GLU A 60 24.57 1.83 -3.59
CA GLU A 60 24.74 2.44 -4.92
C GLU A 60 26.13 2.14 -5.49
N ALA A 61 27.19 2.47 -4.74
CA ALA A 61 28.56 2.27 -5.19
C ALA A 61 28.92 0.80 -5.48
N GLN A 62 28.24 -0.18 -4.86
CA GLN A 62 28.46 -1.60 -5.12
C GLN A 62 27.70 -2.08 -6.36
N LEU A 63 26.49 -1.58 -6.59
CA LEU A 63 25.67 -1.94 -7.74
C LEU A 63 26.15 -1.23 -9.01
N ASP A 64 26.63 0.00 -8.91
CA ASP A 64 27.25 0.74 -10.03
C ASP A 64 28.45 -0.02 -10.62
N ARG A 65 29.24 -0.69 -9.78
CA ARG A 65 30.36 -1.55 -10.24
C ARG A 65 29.91 -2.76 -11.06
N GLN A 66 28.64 -3.15 -10.91
CA GLN A 66 28.00 -4.23 -11.65
C GLN A 66 27.18 -3.70 -12.84
N GLY A 67 27.18 -2.38 -13.08
CA GLY A 67 26.39 -1.74 -14.14
C GLY A 67 24.88 -1.70 -13.83
N LEU A 68 24.49 -1.78 -12.56
CA LEU A 68 23.10 -1.77 -12.11
C LEU A 68 22.76 -0.44 -11.44
N ASP A 69 21.61 0.15 -11.80
CA ASP A 69 21.05 1.30 -11.09
C ASP A 69 20.33 0.82 -9.82
N ALA A 70 20.95 1.04 -8.66
CA ALA A 70 20.42 0.58 -7.37
C ALA A 70 19.01 1.12 -7.06
N ALA A 71 18.72 2.37 -7.42
CA ALA A 71 17.41 2.96 -7.14
C ALA A 71 16.32 2.31 -7.99
N SER A 72 16.60 2.08 -9.28
CA SER A 72 15.69 1.36 -10.17
C SER A 72 15.45 -0.08 -9.72
N VAL A 73 16.50 -0.79 -9.30
CA VAL A 73 16.39 -2.17 -8.79
C VAL A 73 15.63 -2.23 -7.47
N LEU A 74 15.86 -1.28 -6.56
CA LEU A 74 15.13 -1.21 -5.29
C LEU A 74 13.64 -0.95 -5.48
N LYS A 75 13.27 -0.13 -6.47
CA LYS A 75 11.88 0.14 -6.85
C LYS A 75 11.22 -1.07 -7.53
N SER A 76 11.97 -1.92 -8.22
CA SER A 76 11.43 -3.10 -8.90
C SER A 76 11.19 -4.30 -7.98
N LEU A 77 11.64 -4.25 -6.72
CA LEU A 77 11.45 -5.35 -5.77
C LEU A 77 9.95 -5.67 -5.58
N PRO A 78 9.58 -6.96 -5.52
CA PRO A 78 8.20 -7.35 -5.28
C PRO A 78 7.60 -6.76 -3.99
N SER A 79 6.35 -6.34 -4.10
CA SER A 79 5.53 -5.92 -2.96
C SER A 79 4.07 -6.33 -3.14
N VAL A 80 3.35 -6.42 -2.04
CA VAL A 80 1.93 -6.77 -1.96
C VAL A 80 1.17 -5.69 -1.21
N GLY A 81 -0.11 -5.56 -1.53
CA GLY A 81 -0.96 -4.50 -1.05
C GLY A 81 -0.69 -3.24 -1.85
N SER A 82 -1.12 -2.11 -1.32
CA SER A 82 -1.17 -0.87 -2.08
C SER A 82 -0.41 0.24 -1.36
N PRO A 83 0.42 1.01 -2.08
CA PRO A 83 1.11 2.16 -1.53
C PRO A 83 0.20 3.38 -1.36
N LEU A 84 -1.10 3.28 -1.72
CA LEU A 84 -2.08 4.35 -1.52
C LEU A 84 -2.25 4.65 -0.02
N ILE A 85 -2.50 5.93 0.34
CA ILE A 85 -2.74 6.27 1.74
C ILE A 85 -3.96 5.54 2.30
N GLY A 86 -3.82 5.07 3.54
CA GLY A 86 -4.84 4.33 4.26
C GLY A 86 -4.80 2.83 3.96
N GLN A 87 -4.17 2.45 2.85
CA GLN A 87 -3.87 1.06 2.52
C GLN A 87 -2.46 0.68 3.01
N ARG A 88 -2.29 -0.59 3.28
CA ARG A 88 -1.02 -1.15 3.74
C ARG A 88 -0.32 -1.80 2.55
N SER A 89 0.97 -1.55 2.42
CA SER A 89 1.86 -2.27 1.51
C SER A 89 2.94 -2.98 2.30
N TYR A 90 3.35 -4.15 1.84
CA TYR A 90 4.47 -4.91 2.39
C TYR A 90 5.34 -5.44 1.26
N GLY A 91 6.66 -5.35 1.41
CA GLY A 91 7.63 -5.69 0.38
C GLY A 91 8.85 -6.37 0.96
N LEU A 92 9.78 -6.78 0.09
CA LEU A 92 11.07 -7.37 0.51
C LEU A 92 11.99 -6.33 1.19
N ALA A 93 11.77 -5.04 0.95
CA ALA A 93 12.52 -3.96 1.56
C ALA A 93 11.60 -2.85 2.06
N TRP A 94 12.06 -2.14 3.08
CA TRP A 94 11.46 -0.91 3.60
C TRP A 94 12.45 0.25 3.48
N TYR A 95 11.97 1.37 2.95
CA TYR A 95 12.74 2.59 2.72
C TYR A 95 11.79 3.79 2.57
N ASP A 96 12.31 5.01 2.69
CA ASP A 96 11.54 6.21 2.36
C ASP A 96 11.41 6.32 0.83
N ARG A 97 10.18 6.10 0.34
CA ARG A 97 9.88 6.09 -1.09
C ARG A 97 9.94 7.48 -1.72
N ASN A 98 9.92 8.55 -0.92
CA ASN A 98 9.95 9.92 -1.44
C ASN A 98 11.37 10.40 -1.71
N GLN A 99 12.32 10.01 -0.85
CA GLN A 99 13.71 10.43 -0.96
C GLN A 99 14.63 9.45 -0.23
N LEU A 100 15.58 8.84 -0.94
CA LEU A 100 16.69 8.10 -0.37
C LEU A 100 17.93 8.99 -0.38
N ALA A 101 18.27 9.56 0.77
CA ALA A 101 19.53 10.29 0.93
C ALA A 101 20.71 9.32 1.08
N ASP A 102 21.92 9.77 0.76
CA ASP A 102 23.16 8.98 0.81
C ASP A 102 23.38 8.25 2.15
N ASP A 103 23.00 8.88 3.26
CA ASP A 103 23.13 8.37 4.63
C ASP A 103 21.94 7.52 5.11
N SER A 104 20.88 7.42 4.28
CA SER A 104 19.70 6.60 4.54
C SER A 104 20.10 5.12 4.62
N ARG A 105 19.37 4.35 5.41
CA ARG A 105 19.61 2.91 5.59
C ARG A 105 18.35 2.14 5.27
N PRO A 106 18.09 1.82 3.99
CA PRO A 106 17.00 0.94 3.64
C PRO A 106 17.22 -0.42 4.31
N VAL A 107 16.13 -1.07 4.70
CA VAL A 107 16.15 -2.31 5.48
C VAL A 107 15.45 -3.42 4.73
N LEU A 108 15.94 -4.64 4.84
CA LEU A 108 15.21 -5.81 4.35
C LEU A 108 14.20 -6.27 5.40
N THR A 109 13.01 -6.65 4.95
CA THR A 109 11.96 -7.21 5.82
C THR A 109 12.21 -8.70 6.03
N VAL A 110 11.43 -9.32 6.91
CA VAL A 110 11.49 -10.77 7.14
C VAL A 110 11.16 -11.55 5.87
N ALA A 111 10.31 -11.03 4.97
CA ALA A 111 10.03 -11.64 3.67
C ALA A 111 11.26 -11.76 2.76
N ALA A 112 12.26 -10.89 2.92
CA ALA A 112 13.53 -11.03 2.19
C ALA A 112 14.27 -12.33 2.50
N GLY A 113 14.00 -12.94 3.66
CA GLY A 113 14.54 -14.25 4.03
C GLY A 113 14.18 -15.35 3.03
N LEU A 114 13.04 -15.26 2.35
CA LEU A 114 12.63 -16.24 1.33
C LEU A 114 13.61 -16.32 0.14
N HIS A 115 14.34 -15.25 -0.12
CA HIS A 115 15.25 -15.15 -1.28
C HIS A 115 16.72 -15.14 -0.88
N VAL A 116 17.03 -14.82 0.38
CA VAL A 116 18.40 -14.76 0.90
C VAL A 116 18.53 -15.80 2.02
N PRO A 117 19.03 -17.02 1.73
CA PRO A 117 19.07 -18.12 2.71
C PRO A 117 19.85 -17.80 3.99
N GLN A 118 20.87 -16.94 3.91
CA GLN A 118 21.60 -16.51 5.10
C GLN A 118 20.72 -15.63 6.00
N LEU A 119 19.83 -14.83 5.43
CA LEU A 119 18.91 -13.97 6.17
C LEU A 119 17.77 -14.78 6.79
N GLU A 120 17.27 -15.81 6.09
CA GLU A 120 16.28 -16.77 6.61
C GLU A 120 16.74 -17.40 7.94
N ARG A 121 17.96 -17.93 7.96
CA ARG A 121 18.52 -18.58 9.17
C ARG A 121 18.71 -17.63 10.34
N VAL A 122 18.99 -16.35 10.05
CA VAL A 122 19.23 -15.35 11.09
C VAL A 122 17.92 -14.74 11.61
N PHE A 123 16.98 -14.43 10.72
CA PHE A 123 15.74 -13.75 11.07
C PHE A 123 14.51 -14.60 10.95
N GLY A 124 14.34 -15.35 9.87
CA GLY A 124 13.13 -16.13 9.58
C GLY A 124 12.74 -17.04 10.74
N ASP A 125 13.57 -18.03 11.06
CA ASP A 125 13.25 -19.04 12.08
C ASP A 125 13.04 -18.42 13.48
N HIS A 126 13.92 -17.49 13.86
CA HIS A 126 13.85 -16.83 15.15
C HIS A 126 12.63 -15.90 15.25
N PHE A 127 12.28 -15.21 14.16
CA PHE A 127 11.08 -14.37 14.08
C PHE A 127 9.82 -15.21 14.23
N ILE A 128 9.71 -16.34 13.51
CA ILE A 128 8.56 -17.24 13.63
C ILE A 128 8.43 -17.77 15.05
N THR A 129 9.55 -18.15 15.67
CA THR A 129 9.56 -18.59 17.07
C THR A 129 9.04 -17.51 18.03
N ILE A 130 9.45 -16.25 17.84
CA ILE A 130 8.96 -15.12 18.64
C ILE A 130 7.48 -14.85 18.36
N LEU A 131 7.05 -14.89 17.10
CA LEU A 131 5.65 -14.69 16.73
C LEU A 131 4.76 -15.74 17.42
N GLN A 132 5.16 -17.00 17.40
CA GLN A 132 4.46 -18.10 18.07
C GLN A 132 4.44 -17.92 19.59
N TYR A 133 5.54 -17.47 20.19
CA TYR A 133 5.60 -17.10 21.59
C TYR A 133 4.57 -16.00 21.92
N LEU A 134 4.52 -14.92 21.15
CA LEU A 134 3.54 -13.83 21.36
C LEU A 134 2.09 -14.33 21.22
N ILE A 135 1.82 -15.18 20.23
CA ILE A 135 0.50 -15.78 20.02
C ILE A 135 0.10 -16.68 21.20
N LYS A 136 1.01 -17.51 21.69
CA LYS A 136 0.76 -18.40 22.84
C LYS A 136 0.44 -17.59 24.09
N HIS A 137 1.20 -16.52 24.35
CA HIS A 137 0.93 -15.62 25.46
C HIS A 137 -0.41 -14.90 25.29
N GLN A 138 -0.78 -14.50 24.07
CA GLN A 138 -2.09 -13.91 23.80
C GLN A 138 -3.24 -14.90 24.08
N GLN A 139 -3.08 -16.17 23.72
CA GLN A 139 -4.09 -17.22 23.94
C GLN A 139 -4.27 -17.60 25.41
N ALA A 140 -3.22 -17.50 26.20
CA ALA A 140 -3.26 -17.80 27.63
C ALA A 140 -3.93 -16.69 28.46
N MET A 141 -4.25 -15.54 27.84
CA MET A 141 -4.93 -14.44 28.54
C MET A 141 -6.40 -14.75 28.77
N THR A 142 -6.84 -14.58 30.01
CA THR A 142 -8.26 -14.61 30.36
C THR A 142 -8.79 -13.17 30.40
N PRO A 143 -9.69 -12.78 29.48
CA PRO A 143 -10.24 -11.42 29.48
C PRO A 143 -11.15 -11.21 30.70
N SER A 144 -11.04 -10.04 31.34
CA SER A 144 -11.99 -9.63 32.38
C SER A 144 -13.28 -9.10 31.74
N PRO A 145 -14.47 -9.51 32.23
CA PRO A 145 -15.74 -8.93 31.77
C PRO A 145 -15.95 -7.49 32.26
N ASP A 146 -15.24 -7.08 33.31
CA ASP A 146 -15.51 -5.82 34.02
C ASP A 146 -14.49 -4.71 33.70
N LYS A 147 -13.33 -5.06 33.15
CA LYS A 147 -12.23 -4.11 32.87
C LYS A 147 -11.47 -4.48 31.60
N VAL A 148 -11.15 -3.46 30.80
CA VAL A 148 -10.25 -3.62 29.65
C VAL A 148 -8.81 -3.68 30.17
N GLU A 149 -8.27 -4.90 30.27
CA GLU A 149 -6.88 -5.14 30.63
C GLU A 149 -6.05 -5.39 29.38
N LYS A 150 -5.06 -4.53 29.14
CA LYS A 150 -4.08 -4.73 28.07
C LYS A 150 -2.89 -5.49 28.62
N ALA A 151 -2.52 -6.59 27.96
CA ALA A 151 -1.29 -7.31 28.29
C ALA A 151 -0.13 -6.88 27.40
N TYR A 152 1.05 -6.96 27.98
CA TYR A 152 2.28 -6.55 27.32
C TYR A 152 3.36 -7.61 27.53
N ILE A 153 4.19 -7.79 26.51
CA ILE A 153 5.49 -8.47 26.60
C ILE A 153 6.58 -7.41 26.53
N THR A 154 7.54 -7.45 27.44
CA THR A 154 8.64 -6.49 27.48
C THR A 154 9.92 -7.04 26.85
N SER A 155 10.87 -6.15 26.56
CA SER A 155 12.22 -6.53 26.16
C SER A 155 12.93 -7.44 27.18
N ASP A 156 12.59 -7.31 28.46
CA ASP A 156 13.18 -8.11 29.53
C ASP A 156 12.56 -9.50 29.57
N ASP A 157 11.26 -9.63 29.31
CA ASP A 157 10.60 -10.94 29.15
C ASP A 157 11.21 -11.73 28.00
N ILE A 158 11.41 -11.08 26.83
CA ILE A 158 12.07 -11.73 25.70
C ILE A 158 13.52 -12.08 26.02
N ARG A 159 14.29 -11.20 26.66
CA ARG A 159 15.69 -11.51 27.01
C ARG A 159 15.79 -12.68 27.99
N ARG A 160 14.84 -12.79 28.93
CA ARG A 160 14.75 -13.90 29.87
C ARG A 160 14.39 -15.21 29.15
N ASP A 161 13.33 -15.17 28.36
CA ASP A 161 12.74 -16.38 27.76
C ASP A 161 13.52 -16.87 26.52
N PHE A 162 14.28 -15.97 25.88
CA PHE A 162 15.18 -16.23 24.76
C PHE A 162 16.65 -15.95 25.10
N SER A 163 17.08 -16.33 26.31
CA SER A 163 18.46 -16.09 26.80
C SER A 163 19.56 -16.77 25.95
N ALA A 164 19.21 -17.82 25.20
CA ALA A 164 20.11 -18.49 24.25
C ALA A 164 20.21 -17.79 22.89
N ALA A 165 19.34 -16.81 22.60
CA ALA A 165 19.39 -16.08 21.35
C ALA A 165 20.58 -15.11 21.33
N ARG A 166 21.13 -14.86 20.13
CA ARG A 166 22.26 -13.95 19.95
C ARG A 166 21.89 -12.52 20.36
N PRO A 167 22.73 -11.80 21.12
CA PRO A 167 22.46 -10.42 21.53
C PRO A 167 22.16 -9.48 20.36
N GLU A 168 22.80 -9.69 19.21
CA GLU A 168 22.59 -8.90 17.99
C GLU A 168 21.17 -9.07 17.45
N PHE A 169 20.64 -10.30 17.47
CA PHE A 169 19.27 -10.59 17.07
C PHE A 169 18.27 -9.93 18.03
N LEU A 170 18.47 -10.05 19.34
CA LEU A 170 17.63 -9.41 20.35
C LEU A 170 17.64 -7.88 20.23
N GLY A 171 18.79 -7.30 19.90
CA GLY A 171 18.94 -5.87 19.61
C GLY A 171 18.26 -5.42 18.32
N ALA A 172 18.08 -6.32 17.35
CA ALA A 172 17.41 -6.04 16.07
C ALA A 172 15.88 -6.13 16.15
N LEU A 173 15.32 -6.81 17.15
CA LEU A 173 13.87 -6.99 17.32
C LEU A 173 13.04 -5.70 17.22
N PRO A 174 13.43 -4.57 17.84
CA PRO A 174 12.69 -3.32 17.69
C PRO A 174 12.57 -2.85 16.24
N ALA A 175 13.62 -3.03 15.44
CA ALA A 175 13.60 -2.67 14.03
C ALA A 175 12.67 -3.61 13.26
N ILE A 176 12.79 -4.92 13.47
CA ILE A 176 11.92 -5.94 12.86
C ILE A 176 10.46 -5.62 13.17
N PHE A 177 10.12 -5.36 14.44
CA PHE A 177 8.74 -5.12 14.86
C PHE A 177 8.11 -3.89 14.19
N ARG A 178 8.91 -2.87 13.87
CA ARG A 178 8.44 -1.66 13.18
C ARG A 178 8.14 -1.88 11.70
N HIS A 179 8.82 -2.84 11.08
CA HIS A 179 8.72 -3.08 9.63
C HIS A 179 7.83 -4.28 9.28
N GLU A 180 7.47 -5.12 10.25
CA GLU A 180 6.55 -6.25 10.05
C GLU A 180 5.08 -5.88 10.31
N PRO A 181 4.15 -6.15 9.37
CA PRO A 181 2.75 -5.70 9.45
C PRO A 181 2.00 -6.10 10.74
N VAL A 182 2.19 -7.34 11.20
CA VAL A 182 1.53 -7.85 12.42
C VAL A 182 2.04 -7.19 13.70
N LEU A 183 3.30 -6.76 13.74
CA LEU A 183 3.95 -6.25 14.94
C LEU A 183 3.97 -4.72 15.02
N ARG A 184 3.75 -4.03 13.89
CA ARG A 184 3.83 -2.57 13.84
C ARG A 184 2.88 -1.85 14.81
N SER A 185 1.67 -2.36 15.00
CA SER A 185 0.63 -1.69 15.80
C SER A 185 0.74 -1.94 17.32
N GLY A 186 1.53 -2.94 17.74
CA GLY A 186 1.68 -3.30 19.16
C GLY A 186 2.95 -2.77 19.82
N TYR A 187 3.95 -2.35 19.03
CA TYR A 187 5.23 -1.91 19.54
C TYR A 187 5.18 -0.50 20.14
N SER A 188 5.75 -0.33 21.33
CA SER A 188 6.01 0.99 21.94
C SER A 188 7.30 1.01 22.73
N THR A 189 7.96 2.17 22.78
CA THR A 189 9.10 2.41 23.68
C THR A 189 8.63 2.36 25.13
N TRP A 190 9.42 1.76 26.01
CA TRP A 190 9.05 1.53 27.41
C TRP A 190 10.23 1.72 28.37
N GLY A 191 9.97 2.40 29.49
CA GLY A 191 10.99 2.68 30.51
C GLY A 191 12.01 3.74 30.09
N THR A 192 13.07 3.87 30.88
CA THR A 192 14.12 4.91 30.71
C THR A 192 15.40 4.39 30.02
N SER A 193 15.53 3.07 29.85
CA SER A 193 16.76 2.40 29.40
C SER A 193 16.53 1.55 28.14
N ASN A 194 16.34 2.17 26.96
CA ASN A 194 16.18 1.47 25.65
C ASN A 194 15.19 0.28 25.65
N GLY A 195 14.29 0.23 26.63
CA GLY A 195 13.32 -0.83 26.79
C GLY A 195 12.19 -0.67 25.78
N TRP A 196 11.57 -1.78 25.44
CA TRP A 196 10.37 -1.77 24.62
C TRP A 196 9.34 -2.71 25.21
N ARG A 197 8.07 -2.43 24.90
CA ARG A 197 6.97 -3.33 25.19
C ARG A 197 6.12 -3.53 23.94
N PHE A 198 5.50 -4.69 23.87
CA PHE A 198 4.62 -5.07 22.80
C PHE A 198 3.25 -5.43 23.36
N GLU A 199 2.22 -4.71 22.95
CA GLU A 199 0.82 -4.98 23.32
C GLU A 199 0.32 -6.24 22.61
N LEU A 200 -0.15 -7.22 23.37
CA LEU A 200 -0.73 -8.46 22.84
C LEU A 200 -2.16 -8.20 22.32
N ASN A 201 -2.24 -7.59 21.15
CA ASN A 201 -3.50 -7.23 20.51
C ASN A 201 -4.16 -8.42 19.79
N ARG A 202 -5.43 -8.25 19.36
CA ARG A 202 -6.22 -9.29 18.68
C ARG A 202 -5.66 -9.71 17.32
N GLU A 203 -4.87 -8.87 16.64
CA GLU A 203 -4.36 -9.14 15.28
C GLU A 203 -3.44 -10.36 15.24
N LEU A 204 -2.73 -10.66 16.33
CA LEU A 204 -1.92 -11.89 16.46
C LEU A 204 -2.74 -13.16 16.23
N ALA A 205 -4.04 -13.14 16.51
CA ALA A 205 -4.91 -14.31 16.34
C ALA A 205 -5.04 -14.74 14.87
N LYS A 206 -4.83 -13.83 13.91
CA LYS A 206 -4.85 -14.12 12.47
C LYS A 206 -3.68 -15.02 12.02
N TYR A 207 -2.64 -15.13 12.84
CA TYR A 207 -1.38 -15.82 12.53
C TYR A 207 -1.20 -17.14 13.29
N ARG A 208 -2.25 -17.65 13.96
CA ARG A 208 -2.18 -18.84 14.85
C ARG A 208 -1.67 -20.13 14.19
N ASN A 209 -1.86 -20.25 12.89
CA ASN A 209 -1.50 -21.45 12.13
C ASN A 209 -0.22 -21.26 11.31
N VAL A 210 0.53 -20.18 11.55
CA VAL A 210 1.78 -19.90 10.85
C VAL A 210 2.93 -20.65 11.54
N SER A 211 3.52 -21.59 10.81
CA SER A 211 4.59 -22.46 11.31
C SER A 211 5.96 -22.16 10.71
N ASP A 212 6.01 -21.50 9.55
CA ASP A 212 7.25 -21.14 8.86
C ASP A 212 7.16 -19.75 8.18
N LEU A 213 8.27 -19.32 7.60
CA LEU A 213 8.40 -18.02 6.93
C LEU A 213 7.52 -17.92 5.66
N SER A 214 7.39 -19.00 4.89
CA SER A 214 6.57 -19.02 3.68
C SER A 214 5.09 -18.87 4.02
N GLU A 215 4.63 -19.54 5.07
CA GLU A 215 3.26 -19.42 5.60
C GLU A 215 3.01 -18.02 6.16
N TYR A 216 3.99 -17.44 6.84
CA TYR A 216 3.91 -16.06 7.32
C TYR A 216 3.66 -15.08 6.17
N VAL A 217 4.53 -15.12 5.15
CA VAL A 217 4.44 -14.23 3.98
C VAL A 217 3.15 -14.45 3.21
N SER A 218 2.72 -15.71 3.05
CA SER A 218 1.43 -16.06 2.44
C SER A 218 0.27 -15.46 3.23
N LYS A 219 0.30 -15.56 4.57
CA LYS A 219 -0.78 -15.02 5.41
C LYS A 219 -0.83 -13.50 5.41
N VAL A 220 0.33 -12.84 5.44
CA VAL A 220 0.42 -11.37 5.27
C VAL A 220 -0.15 -10.97 3.92
N THR A 221 0.19 -11.69 2.86
CA THR A 221 -0.31 -11.44 1.49
C THR A 221 -1.84 -11.53 1.45
N GLU A 222 -2.40 -12.62 2.00
CA GLU A 222 -3.85 -12.83 2.10
C GLU A 222 -4.53 -11.67 2.83
N ILE A 223 -4.04 -11.29 4.01
CA ILE A 223 -4.64 -10.21 4.81
C ILE A 223 -4.60 -8.87 4.06
N LEU A 224 -3.48 -8.54 3.40
CA LEU A 224 -3.35 -7.29 2.67
C LEU A 224 -4.24 -7.25 1.43
N LEU A 225 -4.39 -8.37 0.73
CA LEU A 225 -5.31 -8.49 -0.40
C LEU A 225 -6.77 -8.41 0.08
N GLU A 226 -7.13 -9.05 1.19
CA GLU A 226 -8.46 -8.92 1.80
C GLU A 226 -8.76 -7.48 2.23
N GLU A 227 -7.81 -6.81 2.91
CA GLU A 227 -7.94 -5.40 3.30
C GLU A 227 -8.12 -4.50 2.06
N GLN A 228 -7.38 -4.77 0.99
CA GLN A 228 -7.51 -4.07 -0.28
C GLN A 228 -8.89 -4.33 -0.93
N LEU A 229 -9.33 -5.58 -1.03
CA LEU A 229 -10.63 -5.94 -1.59
C LEU A 229 -11.79 -5.36 -0.76
N LEU A 230 -11.69 -5.38 0.57
CA LEU A 230 -12.68 -4.76 1.45
C LEU A 230 -12.71 -3.24 1.28
N PHE A 231 -11.54 -2.61 1.11
CA PHE A 231 -11.46 -1.19 0.80
C PHE A 231 -12.12 -0.90 -0.55
N GLU A 232 -11.79 -1.64 -1.60
CA GLU A 232 -12.39 -1.51 -2.93
C GLU A 232 -13.92 -1.74 -2.89
N ALA A 233 -14.37 -2.76 -2.15
CA ALA A 233 -15.80 -3.09 -1.99
C ALA A 233 -16.57 -2.04 -1.18
N THR A 234 -15.99 -1.50 -0.10
CA THR A 234 -16.65 -0.43 0.67
C THR A 234 -16.75 0.87 -0.12
N HIS A 235 -15.74 1.17 -0.93
CA HIS A 235 -15.75 2.37 -1.77
C HIS A 235 -16.63 2.20 -3.02
N SER A 236 -16.88 0.97 -3.49
CA SER A 236 -17.85 0.67 -4.55
C SER A 236 -19.30 0.58 -4.04
N VAL A 237 -19.56 -0.01 -2.86
CA VAL A 237 -20.92 -0.07 -2.27
C VAL A 237 -21.42 1.32 -1.85
N THR A 238 -20.54 2.24 -1.48
CA THR A 238 -20.93 3.63 -1.22
C THR A 238 -21.43 4.33 -2.50
N GLN A 239 -20.86 4.01 -3.67
CA GLN A 239 -21.38 4.45 -4.97
C GLN A 239 -22.73 3.80 -5.32
N TYR A 240 -22.94 2.52 -5.01
CA TYR A 240 -24.21 1.84 -5.31
C TYR A 240 -25.36 2.21 -4.36
N ALA A 241 -25.08 2.47 -3.07
CA ALA A 241 -26.11 2.84 -2.10
C ALA A 241 -26.69 4.25 -2.37
N GLN A 242 -25.92 5.18 -2.93
CA GLN A 242 -26.43 6.49 -3.38
C GLN A 242 -27.36 6.38 -4.60
N ASN A 243 -27.19 5.34 -5.44
CA ASN A 243 -28.04 5.12 -6.61
C ASN A 243 -29.38 4.42 -6.31
N ILE A 244 -29.51 3.74 -5.16
CA ILE A 244 -30.76 3.05 -4.79
C ILE A 244 -31.78 3.99 -4.13
N ILE A 245 -31.36 5.10 -3.51
CA ILE A 245 -32.29 6.05 -2.87
C ILE A 245 -33.02 6.94 -3.90
N VAL A 246 -32.52 7.04 -5.14
CA VAL A 246 -33.12 7.88 -6.21
C VAL A 246 -33.97 7.09 -7.21
N GLY A 247 -34.03 5.76 -7.11
CA GLY A 247 -34.61 4.90 -8.15
C GLY A 247 -35.73 3.96 -7.69
N ALA A 248 -36.70 4.40 -6.89
CA ALA A 248 -37.91 3.61 -6.64
C ALA A 248 -39.00 3.95 -7.67
N SER A 249 -38.87 3.42 -8.89
CA SER A 249 -39.99 3.28 -9.85
C SER A 249 -39.65 2.27 -10.95
N GLU A 250 -40.22 1.07 -10.78
CA GLU A 250 -40.57 0.07 -11.80
C GLU A 250 -39.46 -0.61 -12.65
N GLY A 251 -39.33 -1.92 -12.44
CA GLY A 251 -39.57 -2.87 -13.54
C GLY A 251 -38.38 -3.53 -14.24
N LEU A 252 -38.04 -4.73 -13.74
CA LEU A 252 -37.50 -5.91 -14.46
C LEU A 252 -36.03 -5.92 -14.96
N ALA A 253 -35.42 -7.08 -14.75
CA ALA A 253 -34.00 -7.43 -14.91
C ALA A 253 -33.45 -7.27 -16.35
N PRO A 254 -32.11 -7.29 -16.52
CA PRO A 254 -31.45 -8.58 -16.65
C PRO A 254 -30.10 -8.71 -15.95
N THR A 255 -29.80 -9.97 -15.63
CA THR A 255 -28.47 -10.57 -15.49
C THR A 255 -27.39 -9.91 -16.35
N ALA A 256 -26.38 -9.34 -15.71
CA ALA A 256 -25.08 -9.10 -16.30
C ALA A 256 -24.00 -9.61 -15.33
N SER A 257 -23.15 -10.50 -15.85
CA SER A 257 -21.90 -10.95 -15.21
C SER A 257 -21.09 -9.74 -14.72
N PRO A 258 -20.39 -9.82 -13.57
CA PRO A 258 -19.55 -8.73 -13.11
C PRO A 258 -18.43 -8.52 -14.12
N THR A 259 -18.57 -7.50 -14.95
CA THR A 259 -17.50 -6.98 -15.77
C THR A 259 -16.57 -6.25 -14.81
N VAL A 260 -15.33 -6.72 -14.71
CA VAL A 260 -14.27 -6.05 -13.94
C VAL A 260 -14.03 -4.69 -14.58
N THR A 261 -14.66 -3.64 -14.04
CA THR A 261 -14.40 -2.25 -14.45
C THR A 261 -13.07 -1.80 -13.83
N LEU A 262 -12.13 -1.37 -14.67
CA LEU A 262 -10.83 -0.84 -14.27
C LEU A 262 -10.99 0.34 -13.29
N PRO A 263 -10.06 0.54 -12.34
CA PRO A 263 -10.17 1.61 -11.36
C PRO A 263 -9.99 2.99 -12.02
N PHE A 264 -11.02 3.84 -11.97
CA PHE A 264 -10.94 5.25 -12.37
C PHE A 264 -10.05 6.05 -11.39
N TYR A 265 -9.29 7.03 -11.91
CA TYR A 265 -8.43 7.89 -11.07
C TYR A 265 -9.27 8.81 -10.17
N VAL A 266 -10.31 9.42 -10.72
CA VAL A 266 -11.34 10.22 -10.04
C VAL A 266 -12.62 9.41 -9.96
N ASN A 267 -13.25 9.41 -8.79
CA ASN A 267 -14.52 8.72 -8.57
C ASN A 267 -15.61 9.29 -9.47
N ALA A 268 -16.20 8.45 -10.34
CA ALA A 268 -17.26 8.85 -11.26
C ALA A 268 -18.48 9.48 -10.56
N GLY A 269 -18.83 9.03 -9.36
CA GLY A 269 -19.91 9.61 -8.57
C GLY A 269 -19.66 11.05 -8.12
N LEU A 270 -18.39 11.44 -7.89
CA LEU A 270 -18.06 12.85 -7.60
C LEU A 270 -18.21 13.73 -8.85
N ILE A 271 -17.94 13.19 -10.03
CA ILE A 271 -18.15 13.88 -11.31
C ILE A 271 -19.66 14.09 -11.53
N GLU A 272 -20.48 13.07 -11.29
CA GLU A 272 -21.94 13.14 -11.36
C GLU A 272 -22.53 14.14 -10.34
N GLU A 273 -22.06 14.13 -9.09
CA GLU A 273 -22.49 15.10 -8.06
C GLU A 273 -22.12 16.55 -8.46
N LEU A 274 -20.93 16.77 -9.03
CA LEU A 274 -20.53 18.08 -9.56
C LEU A 274 -21.40 18.52 -10.75
N GLU A 275 -21.77 17.60 -11.63
CA GLU A 275 -22.73 17.87 -12.73
C GLU A 275 -24.10 18.27 -12.20
N GLN A 276 -24.60 17.60 -11.16
CA GLN A 276 -25.90 17.94 -10.56
C GLN A 276 -25.92 19.32 -9.91
N LYS A 277 -24.77 19.78 -9.38
CA LYS A 277 -24.57 21.12 -8.82
C LYS A 277 -24.43 22.20 -9.90
N GLN A 278 -24.24 21.81 -11.16
CA GLN A 278 -24.16 22.73 -12.27
C GLN A 278 -25.50 23.47 -12.45
N GLY A 279 -25.44 24.80 -12.53
CA GLY A 279 -26.63 25.67 -12.61
C GLY A 279 -27.30 25.97 -11.26
N GLN A 280 -26.88 25.33 -10.16
CA GLN A 280 -27.30 25.67 -8.79
C GLN A 280 -26.31 26.61 -8.09
N THR A 281 -25.13 26.78 -8.68
CA THR A 281 -24.06 27.63 -8.14
C THR A 281 -23.74 28.79 -9.08
N THR A 282 -23.01 29.77 -8.56
CA THR A 282 -22.53 30.92 -9.33
C THR A 282 -21.32 30.60 -10.21
N TRP A 283 -20.73 29.40 -10.09
CA TRP A 283 -19.52 28.99 -10.80
C TRP A 283 -19.86 28.09 -11.99
N SER A 284 -19.19 28.32 -13.14
CA SER A 284 -19.22 27.35 -14.24
C SER A 284 -18.25 26.21 -13.93
N LEU A 285 -18.80 25.01 -13.75
CA LEU A 285 -18.05 23.79 -13.46
C LEU A 285 -17.62 23.05 -14.74
N ASP A 286 -18.01 23.53 -15.92
CA ASP A 286 -17.76 22.89 -17.22
C ASP A 286 -16.29 22.52 -17.42
N LYS A 287 -15.39 23.45 -17.10
CA LYS A 287 -13.95 23.24 -17.23
C LYS A 287 -13.43 22.19 -16.25
N LEU A 288 -13.90 22.22 -15.00
CA LEU A 288 -13.48 21.27 -13.97
C LEU A 288 -13.94 19.86 -14.35
N LEU A 289 -15.21 19.70 -14.73
CA LEU A 289 -15.78 18.43 -15.16
C LEU A 289 -15.02 17.84 -16.35
N GLN A 290 -14.70 18.66 -17.36
CA GLN A 290 -13.95 18.22 -18.52
C GLN A 290 -12.53 17.74 -18.15
N LEU A 291 -11.82 18.49 -17.30
CA LEU A 291 -10.49 18.09 -16.82
C LEU A 291 -10.50 16.78 -16.02
N LEU A 292 -11.55 16.52 -15.24
CA LEU A 292 -11.68 15.29 -14.46
C LEU A 292 -11.98 14.07 -15.35
N ARG A 293 -12.82 14.24 -16.38
CA ARG A 293 -13.11 13.20 -17.37
C ARG A 293 -11.87 12.85 -18.20
N GLU A 294 -11.19 13.87 -18.72
CA GLU A 294 -9.93 13.69 -19.47
C GLU A 294 -8.84 13.02 -18.62
N LEU A 295 -8.79 13.31 -17.32
CA LEU A 295 -7.85 12.67 -16.40
C LEU A 295 -8.16 11.18 -16.22
N ASN A 296 -9.44 10.80 -16.13
CA ASN A 296 -9.84 9.40 -16.07
C ASN A 296 -9.50 8.64 -17.35
N ASP A 297 -9.75 9.24 -18.52
CA ASP A 297 -9.41 8.63 -19.81
C ASP A 297 -7.90 8.46 -19.97
N CYS A 298 -7.13 9.51 -19.64
CA CYS A 298 -5.67 9.47 -19.68
C CYS A 298 -5.10 8.43 -18.71
N TYR A 299 -5.73 8.23 -17.55
CA TYR A 299 -5.29 7.23 -16.59
C TYR A 299 -5.60 5.80 -17.05
N ALA A 300 -6.77 5.56 -17.65
CA ALA A 300 -7.15 4.26 -18.18
C ALA A 300 -6.21 3.77 -19.29
N GLU A 301 -5.66 4.70 -20.06
CA GLU A 301 -4.77 4.43 -21.21
C GLU A 301 -3.27 4.66 -20.86
N ASP A 302 -2.92 4.77 -19.57
CA ASP A 302 -1.53 4.94 -19.08
C ASP A 302 -0.76 6.17 -19.61
N HIS A 303 -1.44 7.29 -19.87
CA HIS A 303 -0.83 8.55 -20.34
C HIS A 303 -0.20 9.37 -19.21
N VAL A 304 0.94 8.91 -18.68
CA VAL A 304 1.67 9.49 -17.52
C VAL A 304 1.78 11.02 -17.54
N TYR A 305 2.27 11.60 -18.65
CA TYR A 305 2.54 13.04 -18.76
C TYR A 305 1.25 13.86 -18.77
N ALA A 306 0.21 13.34 -19.45
CA ALA A 306 -1.09 13.99 -19.49
C ALA A 306 -1.75 13.98 -18.11
N CYS A 307 -1.66 12.87 -17.38
CA CYS A 307 -2.18 12.76 -16.02
C CYS A 307 -1.56 13.80 -15.07
N HIS A 308 -0.24 13.99 -15.09
CA HIS A 308 0.42 15.01 -14.27
C HIS A 308 0.00 16.44 -14.66
N ALA A 309 -0.12 16.72 -15.95
CA ALA A 309 -0.56 18.02 -16.45
C ALA A 309 -2.00 18.33 -16.01
N LEU A 310 -2.89 17.34 -16.09
CA LEU A 310 -4.30 17.47 -15.73
C LEU A 310 -4.49 17.59 -14.22
N VAL A 311 -3.77 16.83 -13.40
CA VAL A 311 -3.78 16.99 -11.93
C VAL A 311 -3.38 18.41 -11.54
N ARG A 312 -2.30 18.96 -12.12
CA ARG A 312 -1.91 20.35 -11.89
C ARG A 312 -2.99 21.34 -12.33
N ALA A 313 -3.58 21.14 -13.50
CA ALA A 313 -4.65 22.00 -14.00
C ALA A 313 -5.86 22.00 -13.05
N VAL A 314 -6.26 20.84 -12.51
CA VAL A 314 -7.35 20.76 -11.52
C VAL A 314 -6.98 21.53 -10.25
N ILE A 315 -5.80 21.30 -9.69
CA ILE A 315 -5.33 21.97 -8.46
C ILE A 315 -5.27 23.49 -8.61
N ASP A 316 -4.88 24.00 -9.78
CA ASP A 316 -4.77 25.44 -10.03
C ASP A 316 -6.14 26.11 -10.28
N HIS A 317 -7.18 25.34 -10.62
CA HIS A 317 -8.52 25.86 -10.92
C HIS A 317 -9.54 25.73 -9.79
N VAL A 318 -9.30 24.85 -8.82
CA VAL A 318 -10.16 24.66 -7.64
C VAL A 318 -10.16 25.80 -6.60
N PRO A 319 -9.06 26.55 -6.32
CA PRO A 319 -8.98 27.47 -5.18
C PRO A 319 -10.12 28.50 -5.03
N PRO A 320 -10.68 29.08 -6.11
CA PRO A 320 -11.81 30.01 -6.02
C PRO A 320 -13.05 29.41 -5.33
N ILE A 321 -13.30 28.10 -5.51
CA ILE A 321 -14.44 27.39 -4.88
C ILE A 321 -14.27 27.36 -3.35
N LEU A 322 -13.02 27.25 -2.88
CA LEU A 322 -12.68 27.25 -1.45
C LEU A 322 -12.53 28.67 -0.86
N GLY A 323 -12.79 29.71 -1.65
CA GLY A 323 -12.67 31.11 -1.23
C GLY A 323 -11.22 31.59 -1.12
N THR A 324 -10.29 30.99 -1.87
CA THR A 324 -8.87 31.34 -1.86
C THR A 324 -8.33 31.59 -3.26
N ASN A 325 -7.25 32.37 -3.38
CA ASN A 325 -6.69 32.75 -4.68
C ASN A 325 -5.64 31.76 -5.22
N SER A 326 -5.15 30.86 -4.37
CA SER A 326 -4.11 29.89 -4.71
C SER A 326 -4.25 28.63 -3.87
N PHE A 327 -3.81 27.50 -4.42
CA PHE A 327 -3.88 26.24 -3.71
C PHE A 327 -2.97 26.23 -2.48
N GLU A 328 -1.81 26.89 -2.55
CA GLU A 328 -0.89 27.10 -1.44
C GLU A 328 -1.58 27.81 -0.26
N SER A 329 -2.41 28.82 -0.56
CA SER A 329 -3.23 29.51 0.43
C SER A 329 -4.35 28.61 0.96
N ALA A 330 -4.98 27.80 0.11
CA ALA A 330 -5.99 26.82 0.53
C ALA A 330 -5.40 25.83 1.54
N VAL A 331 -4.24 25.22 1.26
CA VAL A 331 -3.59 24.25 2.17
C VAL A 331 -3.24 24.87 3.53
N SER A 332 -2.80 26.13 3.52
CA SER A 332 -2.31 26.81 4.72
C SER A 332 -3.43 27.38 5.59
N ASN A 333 -4.44 27.98 4.97
CA ASN A 333 -5.41 28.85 5.65
C ASN A 333 -6.83 28.25 5.75
N TYR A 334 -7.15 27.23 4.95
CA TYR A 334 -8.46 26.58 5.03
C TYR A 334 -8.54 25.62 6.22
N LYS A 335 -9.76 25.44 6.76
CA LYS A 335 -10.04 24.64 7.96
C LYS A 335 -10.09 23.14 7.65
N TRP A 336 -8.95 22.56 7.30
CA TRP A 336 -8.82 21.12 7.05
C TRP A 336 -8.84 20.30 8.34
N THR A 337 -9.31 19.06 8.27
CA THR A 337 -9.00 18.07 9.32
C THR A 337 -7.51 17.73 9.33
N ARG A 338 -7.02 17.12 10.41
CA ARG A 338 -5.60 16.74 10.53
C ARG A 338 -5.14 15.80 9.40
N THR A 339 -6.05 14.98 8.88
CA THR A 339 -5.76 14.04 7.79
C THR A 339 -5.81 14.75 6.45
N ASP A 340 -6.85 15.54 6.18
CA ASP A 340 -7.00 16.26 4.91
C ASP A 340 -5.88 17.28 4.70
N LYS A 341 -5.42 17.93 5.78
CA LYS A 341 -4.27 18.83 5.69
C LYS A 341 -3.02 18.13 5.16
N LYS A 342 -2.79 16.87 5.56
CA LYS A 342 -1.67 16.08 5.03
C LYS A 342 -1.89 15.74 3.56
N TYR A 343 -3.11 15.43 3.16
CA TYR A 343 -3.45 15.12 1.77
C TYR A 343 -3.24 16.33 0.87
N MET A 344 -3.71 17.51 1.30
CA MET A 344 -3.54 18.75 0.56
C MET A 344 -2.07 19.19 0.48
N THR A 345 -1.29 19.00 1.54
CA THR A 345 0.16 19.28 1.52
C THR A 345 0.87 18.40 0.49
N ARG A 346 0.54 17.12 0.47
CA ARG A 346 1.07 16.17 -0.51
C ARG A 346 0.60 16.50 -1.94
N LEU A 347 -0.62 16.99 -2.10
CA LEU A 347 -1.18 17.36 -3.41
C LEU A 347 -0.51 18.64 -3.91
N LEU A 348 -0.12 19.54 -3.02
CA LEU A 348 0.67 20.71 -3.35
C LEU A 348 2.09 20.33 -3.81
N GLU A 349 2.74 19.36 -3.15
CA GLU A 349 4.05 18.83 -3.57
C GLU A 349 4.02 18.27 -5.00
N SER A 350 2.86 17.74 -5.45
CA SER A 350 2.67 17.22 -6.82
C SER A 350 2.90 18.27 -7.91
N LYS A 351 2.70 19.56 -7.61
CA LYS A 351 2.91 20.63 -8.59
C LYS A 351 4.34 20.66 -9.09
N ASN A 352 5.33 20.31 -8.26
CA ASN A 352 6.74 20.27 -8.65
C ASN A 352 7.02 19.16 -9.67
N GLN A 353 6.39 17.99 -9.52
CA GLN A 353 6.52 16.90 -10.48
C GLN A 353 5.82 17.26 -11.79
N ALA A 354 4.63 17.84 -11.73
CA ALA A 354 3.94 18.32 -12.92
C ALA A 354 4.69 19.46 -13.62
N ASP A 355 5.39 20.31 -12.87
CA ASP A 355 6.29 21.34 -13.42
C ASP A 355 7.41 20.69 -14.25
N ASP A 356 8.00 19.65 -13.70
CA ASP A 356 9.06 18.89 -14.35
C ASP A 356 8.55 18.22 -15.63
N VAL A 357 7.40 17.53 -15.57
CA VAL A 357 6.72 16.92 -16.72
C VAL A 357 6.47 17.93 -17.85
N LEU A 358 6.03 19.14 -17.50
CA LEU A 358 5.61 20.16 -18.47
C LEU A 358 6.76 21.01 -19.03
N HIS A 359 7.82 21.21 -18.25
CA HIS A 359 8.84 22.21 -18.56
C HIS A 359 10.25 21.64 -18.72
N ARG A 360 10.51 20.40 -18.27
CA ARG A 360 11.80 19.76 -18.51
C ARG A 360 12.02 19.58 -20.01
N ARG A 361 13.10 20.16 -20.52
CA ARG A 361 13.54 19.96 -21.91
C ARG A 361 14.03 18.53 -22.10
N ILE A 362 13.82 17.97 -23.30
CA ILE A 362 14.31 16.66 -23.73
C ILE A 362 15.83 16.58 -23.51
N ARG A 363 16.31 15.45 -22.97
CA ARG A 363 17.72 15.17 -22.70
C ARG A 363 18.13 13.80 -23.26
N PRO A 364 19.44 13.51 -23.39
CA PRO A 364 19.91 12.19 -23.83
C PRO A 364 19.67 11.06 -22.80
N SER A 365 19.48 11.40 -21.52
CA SER A 365 19.15 10.45 -20.46
C SER A 365 17.70 9.96 -20.59
N LYS A 366 17.43 8.71 -20.23
CA LYS A 366 16.08 8.15 -20.17
C LYS A 366 15.20 8.97 -19.21
N ASP A 367 13.96 9.21 -19.61
CA ASP A 367 12.97 9.86 -18.74
C ASP A 367 12.63 8.96 -17.56
N VAL A 368 12.53 9.58 -16.38
CA VAL A 368 12.43 8.88 -15.08
C VAL A 368 10.98 8.76 -14.61
N ILE A 369 10.04 9.45 -15.24
CA ILE A 369 8.64 9.55 -14.78
C ILE A 369 7.79 8.43 -15.38
N ALA A 370 7.28 7.55 -14.53
CA ALA A 370 6.39 6.44 -14.87
C ALA A 370 5.01 6.57 -14.20
N MET A 371 4.06 5.70 -14.56
CA MET A 371 2.70 5.72 -13.98
C MET A 371 2.66 5.56 -12.45
N HIS A 372 3.65 4.89 -11.85
CA HIS A 372 3.73 4.78 -10.39
C HIS A 372 4.34 6.03 -9.72
N ASP A 373 5.01 6.90 -10.49
CA ASP A 373 5.45 8.22 -10.05
C ASP A 373 4.31 9.24 -10.18
N LEU A 374 3.25 8.91 -10.95
CA LEU A 374 1.96 9.57 -10.79
C LEU A 374 1.55 9.33 -9.35
N LEU A 375 1.78 10.38 -8.58
CA LEU A 375 1.50 10.49 -7.18
C LEU A 375 0.17 9.74 -6.86
N PRO A 376 0.11 8.95 -5.77
CA PRO A 376 -1.07 8.18 -5.37
C PRO A 376 -2.23 9.07 -4.86
N PHE A 377 -2.96 9.77 -5.74
CA PHE A 377 -3.89 10.86 -5.35
C PHE A 377 -5.29 10.74 -5.93
N GLY A 378 -5.72 9.58 -6.44
CA GLY A 378 -7.15 9.42 -6.68
C GLY A 378 -7.96 9.77 -5.42
N ALA A 379 -7.56 9.22 -4.27
CA ALA A 379 -8.18 9.51 -2.98
C ALA A 379 -8.05 10.98 -2.51
N TYR A 380 -6.96 11.67 -2.79
CA TYR A 380 -6.74 13.01 -2.24
C TYR A 380 -7.36 14.07 -3.14
N LEU A 381 -7.34 13.84 -4.45
CA LEU A 381 -8.11 14.62 -5.40
C LEU A 381 -9.60 14.42 -5.12
N ASN A 382 -10.06 13.19 -4.87
CA ASN A 382 -11.43 12.92 -4.43
C ASN A 382 -11.79 13.64 -3.11
N ALA A 383 -10.88 13.67 -2.13
CA ALA A 383 -11.10 14.41 -0.88
C ALA A 383 -11.19 15.94 -1.11
N LEU A 384 -10.33 16.49 -1.98
CA LEU A 384 -10.41 17.89 -2.41
C LEU A 384 -11.73 18.18 -3.10
N LEU A 385 -12.14 17.33 -4.05
CA LEU A 385 -13.39 17.48 -4.79
C LEU A 385 -14.61 17.38 -3.88
N ARG A 386 -14.59 16.48 -2.89
CA ARG A 386 -15.68 16.38 -1.91
C ARG A 386 -15.86 17.68 -1.12
N GLU A 387 -14.76 18.26 -0.64
CA GLU A 387 -14.79 19.56 0.04
C GLU A 387 -15.25 20.70 -0.88
N CYS A 388 -14.95 20.62 -2.17
CA CYS A 388 -15.48 21.57 -3.15
C CYS A 388 -17.00 21.41 -3.33
N ILE A 389 -17.49 20.18 -3.44
CA ILE A 389 -18.93 19.88 -3.57
C ILE A 389 -19.69 20.35 -2.32
N ASP A 390 -19.12 20.16 -1.12
CA ASP A 390 -19.74 20.61 0.13
C ASP A 390 -19.82 22.16 0.25
N LYS A 391 -19.02 22.89 -0.55
CA LYS A 391 -19.02 24.37 -0.61
C LYS A 391 -19.88 24.95 -1.72
N LEU A 392 -20.16 24.17 -2.75
CA LEU A 392 -21.03 24.49 -3.88
C LEU A 392 -22.50 24.30 -3.51
#